data_AF-A0A9X0BQY5-F1
#
_entry.id   AF-A0A9X0BQY5-F1
#
_cell.length_a   1.000
_cell.length_b   1.000
_cell.length_c   1.000
_cell.angle_alpha   90.00
_cell.angle_beta   90.00
_cell.angle_gamma   90.00
#
_symmetry.space_group_name_H-M   'P 1'
#
loop_
_entity.id
_entity.type
_entity.pdbx_description
1 polymer ?
#
loop_
_entity_poly.entity_id
_entity_poly.type
_entity_poly.pdbx_seq_one_letter_code
_entity_poly.pdbx_strand_id
1 'polypeptide(L)'
;MRINVLSLGVALVYLGTVASTLSVGRAPPQLPTKRRPRGCDCYTISGPDPGYFQHYKVWDFRAVDLKKHANLNLSEPIDYDGEDWDDDAEGNDEDLQNESISRGIYDEKDSELRSLTFYKTSFERDWSSQNWERRSTPVAPVLMINSKHNVFFTQDSDEDDPRATYLVLRTTRFSEYTSTAEIETRIRNIYRCSLRVRLRLLPASSVVSQPPLHKEWPPRDPKRHRVAPFNNGTIPLHGNRPPYGACAGIFTYHDATCESDIEILTRDPSHRVHYANQPDYDFDADREIPGASTIAEVPVPWTRWSTHRLDWLSDMSRWYVNNEMQDAKSYGVPDLESMVILNLWSNGGLWTGDMRIGDSIYLGIEYIELVYNRSSDVSRGPYGPLSENHGGHQRMLLTNDSGNGHPVEPDKKEEKCKPGRQGRECRRNKWRHRPLHQYCRRPCNIDEL
;
A
#
# COMPACT_ATOMS: atom_id res chain seq x y z
N MET A 1 45.76 -44.05 71.90
CA MET A 1 44.40 -44.23 71.37
C MET A 1 43.91 -42.87 70.88
N ARG A 2 43.98 -42.60 69.57
CA ARG A 2 43.51 -41.34 68.96
C ARG A 2 42.38 -41.69 68.01
N ILE A 3 41.22 -41.10 68.26
CA ILE A 3 39.95 -41.36 67.57
C ILE A 3 39.75 -40.26 66.53
N ASN A 4 39.37 -40.69 65.32
CA ASN A 4 39.04 -39.87 64.16
C ASN A 4 37.77 -39.04 64.42
N VAL A 5 37.79 -37.77 64.04
CA VAL A 5 36.60 -36.90 63.96
C VAL A 5 36.32 -36.62 62.49
N LEU A 6 35.13 -37.01 62.01
CA LEU A 6 34.60 -36.68 60.70
C LEU A 6 34.21 -35.19 60.63
N SER A 7 34.59 -34.55 59.53
CA SER A 7 34.21 -33.18 59.17
C SER A 7 32.86 -33.16 58.45
N LEU A 8 31.85 -32.48 59.03
CA LEU A 8 30.64 -32.06 58.30
C LEU A 8 30.89 -30.70 57.64
N GLY A 9 30.73 -30.64 56.32
CA GLY A 9 30.75 -29.39 55.55
C GLY A 9 29.42 -28.64 55.64
N VAL A 10 29.49 -27.32 55.90
CA VAL A 10 28.37 -26.39 55.86
C VAL A 10 28.24 -25.82 54.45
N ALA A 11 27.09 -26.00 53.81
CA ALA A 11 26.76 -25.36 52.54
C ALA A 11 26.17 -23.95 52.80
N LEU A 12 26.84 -22.92 52.29
CA LEU A 12 26.34 -21.54 52.28
C LEU A 12 25.46 -21.32 51.05
N VAL A 13 24.17 -21.04 51.28
CA VAL A 13 23.22 -20.63 50.23
C VAL A 13 23.33 -19.11 50.07
N TYR A 14 23.84 -18.66 48.92
CA TYR A 14 23.80 -17.26 48.52
C TYR A 14 22.42 -16.92 47.92
N LEU A 15 21.63 -16.11 48.61
CA LEU A 15 20.45 -15.46 48.07
C LEU A 15 20.87 -14.18 47.35
N GLY A 16 21.01 -14.24 46.02
CA GLY A 16 21.20 -13.06 45.18
C GLY A 16 19.86 -12.36 44.93
N THR A 17 19.73 -11.12 45.39
CA THR A 17 18.59 -10.25 45.03
C THR A 17 18.74 -9.78 43.58
N VAL A 18 17.90 -10.27 42.68
CA VAL A 18 17.77 -9.71 41.33
C VAL A 18 16.93 -8.44 41.42
N ALA A 19 17.58 -7.29 41.27
CA ALA A 19 16.88 -6.02 41.09
C ALA A 19 16.29 -6.00 39.67
N SER A 20 14.98 -6.22 39.56
CA SER A 20 14.25 -6.01 38.31
C SER A 20 14.22 -4.53 37.98
N THR A 21 15.10 -4.09 37.08
CA THR A 21 14.98 -2.78 36.45
C THR A 21 13.74 -2.79 35.57
N LEU A 22 12.69 -2.09 36.00
CA LEU A 22 11.56 -1.73 35.15
C LEU A 22 12.10 -0.88 33.99
N SER A 23 12.27 -1.50 32.83
CA SER A 23 12.43 -0.76 31.58
C SER A 23 11.11 -0.04 31.33
N VAL A 24 11.07 1.26 31.63
CA VAL A 24 10.04 2.14 31.09
C VAL A 24 10.13 2.00 29.58
N GLY A 25 9.16 1.30 28.99
CA GLY A 25 9.08 1.11 27.54
C GLY A 25 8.98 2.48 26.90
N ARG A 26 10.09 2.95 26.31
CA ARG A 26 10.07 4.11 25.43
C ARG A 26 9.10 3.76 24.31
N ALA A 27 8.05 4.56 24.12
CA ALA A 27 7.17 4.43 22.98
C ALA A 27 8.03 4.34 21.70
N PRO A 28 7.67 3.46 20.73
CA PRO A 28 8.36 3.43 19.45
C PRO A 28 8.46 4.87 18.93
N PRO A 29 9.62 5.31 18.41
CA PRO A 29 9.72 6.64 17.82
C PRO A 29 8.65 6.76 16.74
N GLN A 30 7.75 7.73 16.89
CA GLN A 30 6.76 8.02 15.86
C GLN A 30 7.50 8.37 14.58
N LEU A 31 7.08 7.77 13.46
CA LEU A 31 7.67 8.07 12.16
C LEU A 31 7.41 9.56 11.85
N PRO A 32 8.41 10.29 11.35
CA PRO A 32 8.20 11.68 10.95
C PRO A 32 7.04 11.80 9.94
N THR A 33 6.36 12.94 9.96
CA THR A 33 5.39 13.29 8.92
C THR A 33 6.09 13.27 7.56
N LYS A 34 5.48 12.60 6.58
CA LYS A 34 6.10 12.48 5.25
C LYS A 34 5.80 13.74 4.46
N ARG A 35 6.78 14.64 4.37
CA ARG A 35 6.66 15.89 3.61
C ARG A 35 7.21 15.74 2.20
N ARG A 36 6.59 16.44 1.24
CA ARG A 36 7.13 16.53 -0.12
C ARG A 36 8.49 17.24 -0.11
N PRO A 37 9.52 16.69 -0.75
CA PRO A 37 10.81 17.36 -0.79
C PRO A 37 10.77 18.59 -1.70
N ARG A 38 11.39 19.68 -1.25
CA ARG A 38 11.44 20.95 -2.00
C ARG A 38 12.67 21.01 -2.89
N GLY A 39 12.52 21.58 -4.08
CA GLY A 39 13.64 21.87 -5.00
C GLY A 39 14.11 20.69 -5.85
N CYS A 40 13.39 19.56 -5.83
CA CYS A 40 13.63 18.39 -6.66
C CYS A 40 13.06 18.59 -8.07
N ASP A 41 13.79 18.17 -9.10
CA ASP A 41 13.25 18.04 -10.46
C ASP A 41 12.99 16.58 -10.86
N CYS A 42 13.43 15.64 -10.02
CA CYS A 42 13.20 14.20 -10.15
C CYS A 42 13.41 13.51 -8.81
N TYR A 43 12.97 12.26 -8.74
CA TYR A 43 13.01 11.44 -7.54
C TYR A 43 13.72 10.12 -7.82
N THR A 44 14.36 9.58 -6.80
CA THR A 44 14.95 8.24 -6.83
C THR A 44 14.60 7.52 -5.53
N ILE A 45 14.86 6.22 -5.50
CA ILE A 45 14.54 5.33 -4.38
C ILE A 45 15.80 4.55 -3.99
N SER A 46 15.84 4.04 -2.77
CA SER A 46 16.82 3.07 -2.32
C SER A 46 16.65 1.73 -3.05
N GLY A 47 17.71 0.92 -3.07
CA GLY A 47 17.71 -0.39 -3.72
C GLY A 47 18.58 -0.44 -4.98
N PRO A 48 18.73 -1.63 -5.59
CA PRO A 48 19.61 -1.80 -6.74
C PRO A 48 19.00 -1.18 -7.99
N ASP A 49 19.76 -0.38 -8.73
CA ASP A 49 19.33 0.18 -10.02
C ASP A 49 17.94 0.88 -9.99
N PRO A 50 17.73 1.84 -9.08
CA PRO A 50 16.39 2.40 -8.79
C PRO A 50 15.79 3.24 -9.92
N GLY A 51 16.61 3.68 -10.88
CA GLY A 51 16.20 4.62 -11.91
C GLY A 51 15.84 6.00 -11.35
N TYR A 52 15.10 6.75 -12.17
CA TYR A 52 14.57 8.07 -11.82
C TYR A 52 13.08 8.13 -12.15
N PHE A 53 12.37 8.88 -11.33
CA PHE A 53 10.94 9.14 -11.44
C PHE A 53 10.69 10.65 -11.54
N GLN A 54 9.67 11.05 -12.29
CA GLN A 54 9.35 12.46 -12.54
C GLN A 54 8.30 12.99 -11.55
N HIS A 55 7.46 12.11 -11.00
CA HIS A 55 6.34 12.50 -10.14
C HIS A 55 6.47 11.87 -8.75
N TYR A 56 6.03 12.62 -7.74
CA TYR A 56 5.95 12.20 -6.35
C TYR A 56 4.63 12.68 -5.77
N LYS A 57 3.93 11.80 -5.06
CA LYS A 57 2.77 12.12 -4.24
C LYS A 57 2.82 11.35 -2.93
N VAL A 58 2.33 11.96 -1.87
CA VAL A 58 2.10 11.33 -0.58
C VAL A 58 0.71 11.70 -0.10
N TRP A 59 0.01 10.73 0.49
CA TRP A 59 -1.23 10.93 1.20
C TRP A 59 -1.02 10.41 2.62
N ASP A 60 -0.85 11.33 3.56
CA ASP A 60 -0.64 11.03 4.98
C ASP A 60 -1.97 11.17 5.73
N PHE A 61 -2.42 10.07 6.33
CA PHE A 61 -3.71 9.97 7.01
C PHE A 61 -3.58 10.04 8.52
N ARG A 62 -2.37 10.24 9.06
CA ARG A 62 -2.09 10.19 10.50
C ARG A 62 -2.66 11.36 11.30
N ALA A 63 -3.00 12.47 10.65
CA ALA A 63 -3.50 13.68 11.31
C ALA A 63 -4.52 14.46 10.45
N VAL A 64 -5.51 13.76 9.87
CA VAL A 64 -6.55 14.38 9.03
C VAL A 64 -7.53 15.17 9.89
N ASP A 65 -7.74 16.46 9.57
CA ASP A 65 -8.76 17.26 10.23
C ASP A 65 -10.17 16.86 9.75
N LEU A 66 -10.79 15.92 10.47
CA LEU A 66 -12.11 15.40 10.12
C LEU A 66 -13.18 16.50 10.05
N LYS A 67 -13.10 17.56 10.88
CA LYS A 67 -14.09 18.64 10.88
C LYS A 67 -13.93 19.55 9.67
N LYS A 68 -12.69 19.89 9.30
CA LYS A 68 -12.39 20.64 8.08
C LYS A 68 -12.91 19.88 6.87
N HIS A 69 -12.59 18.60 6.76
CA HIS A 69 -13.00 17.76 5.63
C HIS A 69 -14.52 17.55 5.55
N ALA A 70 -15.22 17.45 6.70
CA ALA A 70 -16.67 17.32 6.73
C ALA A 70 -17.42 18.56 6.19
N ASN A 71 -16.79 19.73 6.28
CA ASN A 71 -17.37 21.02 5.88
C ASN A 71 -16.86 21.52 4.52
N LEU A 72 -16.08 20.70 3.78
CA LEU A 72 -15.57 21.09 2.47
C LEU A 72 -16.69 21.28 1.44
N ASN A 73 -16.75 22.47 0.85
CA ASN A 73 -17.58 22.71 -0.33
C ASN A 73 -16.81 22.34 -1.60
N LEU A 74 -16.97 21.11 -2.08
CA LEU A 74 -16.28 20.59 -3.27
C LEU A 74 -16.74 21.22 -4.61
N SER A 75 -17.63 22.21 -4.59
CA SER A 75 -18.15 22.88 -5.81
C SER A 75 -17.30 24.06 -6.29
N GLU A 76 -16.38 24.58 -5.47
CA GLU A 76 -15.41 25.57 -5.92
C GLU A 76 -14.14 24.88 -6.48
N PRO A 77 -13.57 25.39 -7.60
CA PRO A 77 -12.22 25.02 -7.99
C PRO A 77 -11.30 25.45 -6.84
N ILE A 78 -10.76 24.48 -6.09
CA ILE A 78 -9.73 24.82 -5.11
C ILE A 78 -8.51 25.22 -5.93
N ASP A 79 -8.12 26.48 -5.76
CA ASP A 79 -6.93 27.06 -6.35
C ASP A 79 -5.72 26.28 -5.80
N TYR A 80 -5.03 25.58 -6.70
CA TYR A 80 -3.86 24.74 -6.40
C TYR A 80 -2.59 25.36 -6.95
N ASP A 81 -2.57 26.69 -7.04
CA ASP A 81 -1.42 27.45 -7.47
C ASP A 81 -0.35 27.41 -6.35
N GLY A 82 0.37 26.29 -6.24
CA GLY A 82 1.65 26.19 -5.54
C GLY A 82 1.64 25.87 -4.05
N GLU A 83 0.49 25.94 -3.37
CA GLU A 83 0.32 25.44 -2.00
C GLU A 83 -0.70 24.29 -2.00
N ASP A 84 -0.16 23.08 -2.16
CA ASP A 84 -0.91 21.83 -2.02
C ASP A 84 -1.33 21.72 -0.55
N TRP A 85 -2.63 21.58 -0.30
CA TRP A 85 -3.23 21.48 1.03
C TRP A 85 -2.89 20.12 1.67
N ASP A 86 -1.62 19.90 1.96
CA ASP A 86 -1.23 19.07 3.09
C ASP A 86 -1.81 19.79 4.33
N ASP A 87 -2.54 19.11 5.21
CA ASP A 87 -3.06 19.67 6.47
C ASP A 87 -1.92 20.04 7.47
N ASP A 88 -0.70 20.20 6.97
CA ASP A 88 0.56 20.59 7.60
C ASP A 88 0.66 22.10 7.87
N ALA A 89 -0.46 22.82 7.99
CA ALA A 89 -0.44 24.22 8.38
C ALA A 89 0.09 24.37 9.83
N GLU A 90 1.41 24.46 9.95
CA GLU A 90 2.04 25.22 11.02
C GLU A 90 1.54 26.66 10.87
N GLY A 91 0.57 27.02 11.71
CA GLY A 91 0.18 28.42 11.87
C GLY A 91 1.41 29.23 12.22
N ASN A 92 1.79 30.14 11.31
CA ASN A 92 2.71 31.23 11.64
C ASN A 92 2.01 32.09 12.70
N ASP A 93 2.53 32.08 13.92
CA ASP A 93 2.02 32.79 15.10
C ASP A 93 2.22 34.32 15.05
N GLU A 94 2.24 34.96 13.86
CA GLU A 94 2.60 36.38 13.76
C GLU A 94 1.60 37.33 13.07
N ASP A 95 0.42 36.90 12.61
CA ASP A 95 -0.52 37.84 11.92
C ASP A 95 -1.99 37.85 12.44
N LEU A 96 -2.23 37.55 13.71
CA LEU A 96 -3.55 37.73 14.35
C LEU A 96 -3.60 38.88 15.37
N GLN A 97 -3.07 40.04 15.00
CA GLN A 97 -3.36 41.31 15.69
C GLN A 97 -3.97 42.33 14.73
N ASN A 98 -5.21 42.09 14.32
CA ASN A 98 -6.28 43.07 14.15
C ASN A 98 -7.32 42.57 13.16
N GLU A 99 -8.27 41.76 13.62
CA GLU A 99 -9.62 41.85 13.07
C GLU A 99 -10.62 41.33 14.11
N SER A 100 -11.40 42.27 14.66
CA SER A 100 -12.48 42.00 15.59
C SER A 100 -13.63 41.33 14.84
N ILE A 101 -13.74 40.01 14.94
CA ILE A 101 -14.95 39.29 14.54
C ILE A 101 -15.59 38.65 15.78
N SER A 102 -16.89 38.91 15.89
CA SER A 102 -17.75 38.69 17.05
C SER A 102 -17.57 37.32 17.72
N ARG A 103 -17.48 37.39 19.06
CA ARG A 103 -17.56 36.30 20.02
C ARG A 103 -18.92 35.58 19.87
N GLY A 104 -18.98 34.62 18.95
CA GLY A 104 -20.08 33.69 18.79
C GLY A 104 -20.18 32.79 20.01
N ILE A 105 -21.42 32.61 20.47
CA ILE A 105 -21.81 31.83 21.63
C ILE A 105 -21.30 30.40 21.46
N TYR A 106 -20.47 29.93 22.40
CA TYR A 106 -20.08 28.54 22.52
C TYR A 106 -21.33 27.72 22.85
N ASP A 107 -21.92 27.09 21.84
CA ASP A 107 -22.98 26.11 22.05
C ASP A 107 -22.32 24.78 22.41
N GLU A 108 -22.48 24.41 23.67
CA GLU A 108 -21.93 23.23 24.34
C GLU A 108 -22.69 21.97 23.88
N LYS A 109 -22.54 21.61 22.60
CA LYS A 109 -23.02 20.31 22.07
C LYS A 109 -22.40 19.91 20.72
N ASP A 110 -21.13 20.25 20.48
CA ASP A 110 -20.43 19.77 19.30
C ASP A 110 -19.90 18.34 19.56
N SER A 111 -20.64 17.32 19.12
CA SER A 111 -20.15 15.94 19.21
C SER A 111 -18.86 15.83 18.40
N GLU A 112 -17.73 15.54 19.05
CA GLU A 112 -16.46 15.33 18.37
C GLU A 112 -16.64 14.34 17.21
N LEU A 113 -16.41 14.80 15.99
CA LEU A 113 -16.51 13.95 14.80
C LEU A 113 -15.34 12.95 14.82
N ARG A 114 -15.62 11.70 15.20
CA ARG A 114 -14.59 10.64 15.32
C ARG A 114 -14.37 9.81 14.06
N SER A 115 -15.18 10.02 13.03
CA SER A 115 -15.09 9.30 11.77
C SER A 115 -15.73 10.07 10.63
N LEU A 116 -15.21 9.92 9.41
CA LEU A 116 -15.71 10.59 8.21
C LEU A 116 -15.62 9.66 7.00
N THR A 117 -16.65 9.59 6.16
CA THR A 117 -16.58 8.82 4.90
C THR A 117 -15.50 9.37 3.99
N PHE A 118 -14.73 8.48 3.34
CA PHE A 118 -13.65 8.88 2.44
C PHE A 118 -14.17 9.66 1.23
N TYR A 119 -15.24 9.13 0.61
CA TYR A 119 -15.91 9.86 -0.45
C TYR A 119 -16.55 11.12 0.15
N LYS A 120 -16.30 12.28 -0.46
CA LYS A 120 -16.54 13.66 0.04
C LYS A 120 -15.38 14.34 0.77
N THR A 121 -14.20 13.73 0.79
CA THR A 121 -12.96 14.42 1.23
C THR A 121 -12.14 14.92 0.03
N SER A 122 -11.13 15.75 0.26
CA SER A 122 -10.23 16.19 -0.82
C SER A 122 -9.45 15.03 -1.44
N PHE A 123 -9.24 13.93 -0.72
CA PHE A 123 -8.55 12.73 -1.18
C PHE A 123 -9.23 12.05 -2.38
N GLU A 124 -10.55 12.25 -2.56
CA GLU A 124 -11.28 11.77 -3.75
C GLU A 124 -10.86 12.46 -5.05
N ARG A 125 -9.96 13.45 -5.02
CA ARG A 125 -9.39 14.07 -6.23
C ARG A 125 -8.33 13.21 -6.90
N ASP A 126 -7.64 12.40 -6.11
CA ASP A 126 -6.59 11.50 -6.58
C ASP A 126 -7.03 10.04 -6.59
N TRP A 127 -7.98 9.70 -5.72
CA TRP A 127 -8.50 8.35 -5.56
C TRP A 127 -10.00 8.31 -5.83
N SER A 128 -10.50 7.15 -6.21
CA SER A 128 -11.92 6.87 -6.38
C SER A 128 -12.28 5.66 -5.54
N SER A 129 -13.12 5.86 -4.53
CA SER A 129 -13.79 4.74 -3.86
C SER A 129 -14.82 4.11 -4.79
N GLN A 130 -14.80 2.79 -4.87
CA GLN A 130 -15.58 2.05 -5.87
C GLN A 130 -16.98 1.66 -5.39
N ASN A 131 -17.84 1.34 -6.36
CA ASN A 131 -19.18 0.85 -6.12
C ASN A 131 -19.57 -0.11 -7.24
N TRP A 132 -19.48 -1.40 -6.98
CA TRP A 132 -19.72 -2.48 -7.95
C TRP A 132 -20.23 -3.72 -7.22
N GLU A 133 -20.72 -4.69 -7.98
CA GLU A 133 -21.11 -6.01 -7.47
C GLU A 133 -20.45 -7.13 -8.28
N ARG A 134 -20.10 -8.23 -7.61
CA ARG A 134 -19.61 -9.45 -8.25
C ARG A 134 -20.44 -10.63 -7.80
N ARG A 135 -21.18 -11.22 -8.75
CA ARG A 135 -22.06 -12.38 -8.52
C ARG A 135 -21.27 -13.57 -7.98
N SER A 136 -21.95 -14.40 -7.20
CA SER A 136 -21.38 -15.66 -6.73
C SER A 136 -21.16 -16.64 -7.87
N THR A 137 -20.15 -17.49 -7.71
CA THR A 137 -19.82 -18.61 -8.60
C THR A 137 -19.52 -19.86 -7.76
N PRO A 138 -19.42 -21.07 -8.34
CA PRO A 138 -19.08 -22.26 -7.57
C PRO A 138 -17.75 -22.18 -6.79
N VAL A 139 -16.78 -21.41 -7.29
CA VAL A 139 -15.45 -21.22 -6.66
C VAL A 139 -15.35 -19.96 -5.80
N ALA A 140 -16.32 -19.05 -5.93
CA ALA A 140 -16.47 -17.82 -5.16
C ALA A 140 -17.94 -17.71 -4.69
N PRO A 141 -18.37 -18.53 -3.72
CA PRO A 141 -19.78 -18.79 -3.44
C PRO A 141 -20.53 -17.61 -2.81
N VAL A 142 -19.83 -16.60 -2.31
CA VAL A 142 -20.45 -15.44 -1.65
C VAL A 142 -20.51 -14.26 -2.61
N LEU A 143 -21.72 -13.71 -2.81
CA LEU A 143 -21.94 -12.45 -3.53
C LEU A 143 -21.10 -11.34 -2.88
N MET A 144 -20.41 -10.55 -3.68
CA MET A 144 -19.67 -9.39 -3.19
C MET A 144 -20.33 -8.10 -3.65
N ILE A 145 -20.47 -7.16 -2.73
CA ILE A 145 -20.94 -5.81 -3.04
C ILE A 145 -19.93 -4.81 -2.50
N ASN A 146 -19.25 -4.12 -3.40
CA ASN A 146 -18.33 -3.05 -3.05
C ASN A 146 -19.12 -1.79 -2.72
N SER A 147 -18.78 -1.13 -1.61
CA SER A 147 -19.45 0.08 -1.16
C SER A 147 -18.45 1.14 -0.74
N LYS A 148 -18.65 2.36 -1.25
CA LYS A 148 -17.89 3.56 -0.85
C LYS A 148 -17.94 3.83 0.65
N HIS A 149 -19.00 3.39 1.34
CA HIS A 149 -19.13 3.52 2.81
C HIS A 149 -18.19 2.62 3.61
N ASN A 150 -17.55 1.66 2.96
CA ASN A 150 -16.53 0.83 3.59
C ASN A 150 -15.13 1.48 3.55
N VAL A 151 -15.02 2.67 2.97
CA VAL A 151 -13.80 3.47 2.96
C VAL A 151 -14.05 4.74 3.79
N PHE A 152 -13.36 4.89 4.92
CA PHE A 152 -13.60 6.00 5.84
C PHE A 152 -12.38 6.29 6.72
N PHE A 153 -12.29 7.53 7.20
CA PHE A 153 -11.35 7.94 8.23
C PHE A 153 -11.93 7.67 9.62
N THR A 154 -11.06 7.32 10.55
CA THR A 154 -11.40 7.13 11.96
C THR A 154 -10.30 7.73 12.83
N GLN A 155 -10.67 8.22 14.00
CA GLN A 155 -9.72 8.60 15.04
C GLN A 155 -9.00 7.35 15.57
N ASP A 156 -7.69 7.43 15.75
CA ASP A 156 -6.91 6.36 16.36
C ASP A 156 -7.08 6.40 17.89
N SER A 157 -7.85 5.45 18.41
CA SER A 157 -8.06 5.33 19.85
C SER A 157 -6.90 4.66 20.59
N ASP A 158 -5.94 4.07 19.86
CA ASP A 158 -4.74 3.47 20.44
C ASP A 158 -3.66 4.53 20.75
N GLU A 159 -3.77 5.72 20.16
CA GLU A 159 -2.84 6.85 20.36
C GLU A 159 -3.42 7.88 21.35
N ASP A 160 -2.54 8.50 22.14
CA ASP A 160 -2.92 9.55 23.09
C ASP A 160 -3.24 10.90 22.39
N ASP A 161 -2.83 11.07 21.13
CA ASP A 161 -3.11 12.29 20.35
C ASP A 161 -4.56 12.26 19.81
N PRO A 162 -5.45 13.17 20.24
CA PRO A 162 -6.83 13.21 19.74
C PRO A 162 -6.94 13.56 18.25
N ARG A 163 -5.86 14.04 17.62
CA ARG A 163 -5.81 14.29 16.17
C ARG A 163 -5.32 13.07 15.39
N ALA A 164 -4.85 12.02 16.06
CA ALA A 164 -4.39 10.82 15.39
C ALA A 164 -5.55 10.18 14.62
N THR A 165 -5.34 9.92 13.34
CA THR A 165 -6.32 9.29 12.46
C THR A 165 -5.65 8.24 11.57
N TYR A 166 -6.47 7.43 10.90
CA TYR A 166 -6.02 6.62 9.76
C TYR A 166 -7.18 6.36 8.80
N LEU A 167 -6.85 5.98 7.57
CA LEU A 167 -7.82 5.51 6.59
C LEU A 167 -8.18 4.05 6.86
N VAL A 168 -9.45 3.70 6.72
CA VAL A 168 -9.98 2.35 6.94
C VAL A 168 -10.64 1.82 5.69
N LEU A 169 -10.26 0.61 5.29
CA LEU A 169 -11.04 -0.26 4.42
C LEU A 169 -11.71 -1.33 5.29
N ARG A 170 -13.02 -1.51 5.16
CA ARG A 170 -13.82 -2.49 5.90
C ARG A 170 -14.39 -3.56 4.97
N THR A 171 -14.33 -4.82 5.40
CA THR A 171 -15.20 -5.86 4.85
C THR A 171 -16.06 -6.46 5.95
N THR A 172 -17.33 -6.73 5.63
CA THR A 172 -18.32 -7.26 6.58
C THR A 172 -19.13 -8.35 5.91
N ARG A 173 -19.22 -9.51 6.58
CA ARG A 173 -20.03 -10.63 6.10
C ARG A 173 -21.46 -10.50 6.60
N PHE A 174 -22.41 -10.28 5.69
CA PHE A 174 -23.85 -10.38 5.96
C PHE A 174 -24.34 -11.80 5.72
N SER A 175 -25.64 -12.11 5.83
CA SER A 175 -26.11 -13.48 5.56
C SER A 175 -25.94 -13.86 4.08
N GLU A 176 -26.39 -12.99 3.17
CA GLU A 176 -26.48 -13.29 1.73
C GLU A 176 -25.24 -12.87 0.92
N TYR A 177 -24.41 -11.97 1.43
CA TYR A 177 -23.30 -11.37 0.69
C TYR A 177 -22.21 -10.87 1.64
N THR A 178 -21.07 -10.50 1.08
CA THR A 178 -20.01 -9.76 1.75
C THR A 178 -19.97 -8.34 1.20
N SER A 179 -20.03 -7.36 2.10
CA SER A 179 -19.74 -5.96 1.76
C SER A 179 -18.23 -5.76 1.73
N THR A 180 -17.68 -5.18 0.66
CA THR A 180 -16.23 -5.07 0.40
C THR A 180 -15.81 -3.62 0.14
N ALA A 181 -14.51 -3.33 0.22
CA ALA A 181 -13.96 -1.99 0.00
C ALA A 181 -12.90 -2.00 -1.10
N GLU A 182 -12.86 -0.96 -1.93
CA GLU A 182 -11.79 -0.72 -2.90
C GLU A 182 -11.63 0.78 -3.19
N ILE A 183 -10.39 1.21 -3.32
CA ILE A 183 -10.00 2.52 -3.86
C ILE A 183 -9.05 2.32 -5.04
N GLU A 184 -9.23 3.15 -6.06
CA GLU A 184 -8.38 3.16 -7.26
C GLU A 184 -7.79 4.56 -7.45
N THR A 185 -6.57 4.67 -7.97
CA THR A 185 -6.07 5.95 -8.44
C THR A 185 -6.89 6.44 -9.62
N ARG A 186 -7.22 7.74 -9.65
CA ARG A 186 -7.85 8.37 -10.81
C ARG A 186 -6.91 8.52 -11.98
N ILE A 187 -5.61 8.65 -11.70
CA ILE A 187 -4.58 8.50 -12.72
C ILE A 187 -4.48 7.02 -13.11
N ARG A 188 -4.54 6.74 -14.42
CA ARG A 188 -4.54 5.38 -14.98
C ARG A 188 -3.36 5.09 -15.89
N ASN A 189 -2.52 6.09 -16.14
CA ASN A 189 -1.39 5.98 -17.05
C ASN A 189 -0.04 5.94 -16.31
N ILE A 190 -0.01 5.40 -15.08
CA ILE A 190 1.24 5.20 -14.34
C ILE A 190 2.07 4.16 -15.10
N TYR A 191 3.33 4.47 -15.39
CA TYR A 191 4.22 3.57 -16.09
C TYR A 191 5.56 3.52 -15.37
N ARG A 192 5.75 2.46 -14.56
CA ARG A 192 6.81 2.32 -13.55
C ARG A 192 6.57 3.19 -12.33
N CYS A 193 6.69 2.59 -11.16
CA CYS A 193 6.52 3.29 -9.89
C CYS A 193 7.26 2.60 -8.75
N SER A 194 7.31 3.29 -7.62
CA SER A 194 7.59 2.76 -6.32
C SER A 194 6.43 3.15 -5.40
N LEU A 195 5.58 2.17 -5.10
CA LEU A 195 4.39 2.32 -4.26
C LEU A 195 4.71 1.85 -2.85
N ARG A 196 4.46 2.69 -1.85
CA ARG A 196 4.58 2.38 -0.41
C ARG A 196 3.24 2.57 0.25
N VAL A 197 2.81 1.58 1.04
CA VAL A 197 1.60 1.65 1.85
C VAL A 197 1.95 1.22 3.26
N ARG A 198 1.73 2.10 4.23
CA ARG A 198 1.87 1.77 5.65
C ARG A 198 0.54 1.37 6.22
N LEU A 199 0.44 0.09 6.61
CA LEU A 199 -0.84 -0.53 6.94
C LEU A 199 -0.73 -1.51 8.11
N ARG A 200 -1.89 -1.88 8.65
CA ARG A 200 -2.08 -3.07 9.49
C ARG A 200 -3.51 -3.60 9.34
N LEU A 201 -3.71 -4.90 9.47
CA LEU A 201 -5.05 -5.45 9.71
C LEU A 201 -5.34 -5.41 11.21
N LEU A 202 -6.47 -4.81 11.57
CA LEU A 202 -6.81 -4.53 12.96
C LEU A 202 -7.32 -5.80 13.67
N PRO A 203 -6.85 -6.08 14.89
CA PRO A 203 -7.40 -7.13 15.74
C PRO A 203 -8.92 -7.04 15.88
N ALA A 204 -9.60 -8.18 16.09
CA ALA A 204 -11.05 -8.23 16.29
C ALA A 204 -11.54 -7.36 17.48
N SER A 205 -10.67 -7.11 18.46
CA SER A 205 -10.95 -6.29 19.64
C SER A 205 -10.78 -4.78 19.41
N SER A 206 -10.35 -4.35 18.22
CA SER A 206 -10.05 -2.94 17.97
C SER A 206 -11.32 -2.10 17.99
N VAL A 207 -11.26 -0.93 18.61
CA VAL A 207 -12.37 0.02 18.66
C VAL A 207 -12.24 0.94 17.44
N VAL A 208 -13.11 0.75 16.44
CA VAL A 208 -13.12 1.59 15.23
C VAL A 208 -14.37 2.46 15.24
N SER A 209 -14.20 3.78 15.28
CA SER A 209 -15.31 4.73 15.09
C SER A 209 -15.76 4.67 13.63
N GLN A 210 -17.06 4.46 13.41
CA GLN A 210 -17.62 4.25 12.08
C GLN A 210 -18.58 5.38 11.70
N PRO A 211 -18.54 5.86 10.45
CA PRO A 211 -19.48 6.88 10.00
C PRO A 211 -20.92 6.31 10.03
N PRO A 212 -21.94 7.17 10.22
CA PRO A 212 -23.33 6.75 10.18
C PRO A 212 -23.64 5.99 8.89
N LEU A 213 -24.17 4.77 9.02
CA LEU A 213 -24.67 4.01 7.87
C LEU A 213 -25.87 4.76 7.28
N HIS A 214 -25.78 5.18 6.01
CA HIS A 214 -26.90 5.83 5.33
C HIS A 214 -28.06 4.84 5.18
N LYS A 215 -29.28 5.28 5.47
CA LYS A 215 -30.53 4.48 5.39
C LYS A 215 -30.89 3.98 3.97
N GLU A 216 -30.09 4.31 2.95
CA GLU A 216 -30.35 4.04 1.53
C GLU A 216 -29.79 2.71 1.02
N TRP A 217 -29.41 1.79 1.90
CA TRP A 217 -29.30 0.39 1.52
C TRP A 217 -30.71 -0.23 1.59
N PRO A 218 -31.16 -1.09 0.64
CA PRO A 218 -32.56 -1.51 0.56
C PRO A 218 -33.07 -1.93 1.94
N PRO A 219 -34.31 -1.55 2.34
CA PRO A 219 -34.82 -1.87 3.67
C PRO A 219 -34.79 -3.38 3.87
N ARG A 220 -33.87 -3.87 4.70
CA ARG A 220 -33.80 -5.27 5.06
C ARG A 220 -34.61 -5.47 6.32
N ASP A 221 -35.59 -6.36 6.24
CA ASP A 221 -36.51 -6.71 7.31
C ASP A 221 -35.79 -6.82 8.68
N PRO A 222 -36.07 -5.91 9.63
CA PRO A 222 -35.50 -5.93 10.97
C PRO A 222 -35.79 -7.24 11.72
N LYS A 223 -36.80 -8.01 11.29
CA LYS A 223 -37.16 -9.32 11.87
C LYS A 223 -36.27 -10.46 11.37
N ARG A 224 -35.56 -10.29 10.25
CA ARG A 224 -34.58 -11.26 9.71
C ARG A 224 -33.13 -10.92 10.05
N HIS A 225 -32.84 -9.66 10.39
CA HIS A 225 -31.51 -9.20 10.74
C HIS A 225 -31.52 -8.51 12.10
N ARG A 226 -31.39 -9.30 13.17
CA ARG A 226 -30.96 -8.76 14.46
C ARG A 226 -29.51 -8.30 14.29
N VAL A 227 -29.27 -7.00 14.41
CA VAL A 227 -27.95 -6.53 14.87
C VAL A 227 -27.73 -7.21 16.20
N ALA A 228 -26.72 -8.09 16.28
CA ALA A 228 -26.39 -8.72 17.54
C ALA A 228 -26.06 -7.59 18.54
N PRO A 229 -26.72 -7.54 19.70
CA PRO A 229 -26.22 -6.71 20.79
C PRO A 229 -24.78 -7.13 21.07
N PHE A 230 -23.92 -6.16 21.37
CA PHE A 230 -22.65 -6.42 22.05
C PHE A 230 -22.94 -7.31 23.25
N ASN A 231 -22.67 -8.62 23.12
CA ASN A 231 -22.88 -9.56 24.19
C ASN A 231 -21.63 -9.56 25.08
N ASN A 232 -21.80 -9.08 26.31
CA ASN A 232 -20.90 -9.32 27.44
C ASN A 232 -20.97 -10.81 27.86
N GLY A 233 -20.62 -11.72 26.94
CA GLY A 233 -20.47 -13.14 27.18
C GLY A 233 -19.03 -13.52 26.87
N THR A 234 -18.34 -14.15 27.81
CA THR A 234 -16.97 -14.65 27.69
C THR A 234 -16.82 -15.57 26.48
N ILE A 235 -16.31 -15.01 25.37
CA ILE A 235 -15.84 -15.70 24.18
C ILE A 235 -14.41 -16.23 24.49
N PRO A 236 -14.04 -17.46 24.08
CA PRO A 236 -12.68 -17.97 24.31
C PRO A 236 -11.67 -17.00 23.70
N LEU A 237 -10.54 -16.74 24.37
CA LEU A 237 -9.48 -15.79 23.94
C LEU A 237 -9.15 -15.91 22.43
N HIS A 238 -9.79 -15.12 21.59
CA HIS A 238 -9.25 -14.68 20.30
C HIS A 238 -8.68 -13.27 20.50
N GLY A 239 -7.75 -13.15 21.46
CA GLY A 239 -7.03 -11.91 21.69
C GLY A 239 -6.03 -11.68 20.56
N ASN A 240 -6.12 -10.53 19.89
CA ASN A 240 -5.11 -9.90 19.03
C ASN A 240 -5.04 -10.26 17.53
N ARG A 241 -5.92 -11.08 16.93
CA ARG A 241 -5.94 -11.33 15.47
C ARG A 241 -7.28 -10.95 14.84
N PRO A 242 -7.32 -10.42 13.60
CA PRO A 242 -8.58 -10.23 12.90
C PRO A 242 -9.25 -11.57 12.55
N PRO A 243 -10.56 -11.57 12.29
CA PRO A 243 -11.26 -12.74 11.76
C PRO A 243 -10.64 -13.28 10.46
N TYR A 244 -10.87 -14.57 10.19
CA TYR A 244 -10.44 -15.23 8.95
C TYR A 244 -11.43 -14.96 7.81
N GLY A 245 -10.97 -15.18 6.58
CA GLY A 245 -11.83 -15.20 5.41
C GLY A 245 -11.73 -13.98 4.49
N ALA A 246 -10.69 -13.16 4.56
CA ALA A 246 -10.52 -12.00 3.68
C ALA A 246 -9.11 -11.91 3.07
N CYS A 247 -9.01 -11.22 1.94
CA CYS A 247 -7.77 -10.78 1.30
C CYS A 247 -7.71 -9.24 1.30
N ALA A 248 -6.57 -8.69 1.74
CA ALA A 248 -6.20 -7.31 1.47
C ALA A 248 -5.23 -7.29 0.29
N GLY A 249 -5.58 -6.56 -0.77
CA GLY A 249 -4.77 -6.41 -1.99
C GLY A 249 -4.20 -5.00 -2.13
N ILE A 250 -2.94 -4.91 -2.57
CA ILE A 250 -2.28 -3.67 -2.99
C ILE A 250 -1.56 -3.98 -4.29
N PHE A 251 -1.99 -3.37 -5.39
CA PHE A 251 -1.53 -3.82 -6.70
C PHE A 251 -1.55 -2.73 -7.75
N THR A 252 -0.71 -2.91 -8.77
CA THR A 252 -0.81 -2.17 -10.04
C THR A 252 -1.65 -2.98 -11.01
N TYR A 253 -2.56 -2.35 -11.75
CA TYR A 253 -3.48 -3.04 -12.64
C TYR A 253 -3.67 -2.31 -13.96
N HIS A 254 -3.48 -3.04 -15.07
CA HIS A 254 -4.00 -2.68 -16.39
C HIS A 254 -5.12 -3.65 -16.79
N ASP A 255 -4.81 -4.95 -16.74
CA ASP A 255 -5.71 -6.07 -16.96
C ASP A 255 -5.18 -7.32 -16.23
N ALA A 256 -5.89 -8.44 -16.34
CA ALA A 256 -5.58 -9.71 -15.67
C ALA A 256 -4.23 -10.36 -16.09
N THR A 257 -3.53 -9.81 -17.08
CA THR A 257 -2.21 -10.29 -17.54
C THR A 257 -1.09 -9.28 -17.31
N CYS A 258 -1.43 -8.08 -16.84
CA CYS A 258 -0.50 -6.98 -16.61
C CYS A 258 -0.80 -6.35 -15.25
N GLU A 259 -0.37 -7.06 -14.20
CA GLU A 259 -0.63 -6.74 -12.79
C GLU A 259 0.53 -7.21 -11.90
N SER A 260 0.77 -6.48 -10.81
CA SER A 260 1.75 -6.83 -9.76
C SER A 260 1.11 -6.67 -8.40
N ASP A 261 1.22 -7.70 -7.57
CA ASP A 261 0.40 -7.89 -6.36
C ASP A 261 1.21 -7.89 -5.06
N ILE A 262 0.58 -7.34 -4.02
CA ILE A 262 0.82 -7.68 -2.62
C ILE A 262 -0.52 -8.11 -2.04
N GLU A 263 -0.64 -9.38 -1.68
CA GLU A 263 -1.86 -9.93 -1.08
C GLU A 263 -1.59 -10.47 0.32
N ILE A 264 -2.46 -10.08 1.26
CA ILE A 264 -2.43 -10.53 2.66
C ILE A 264 -3.74 -11.26 2.95
N LEU A 265 -3.63 -12.55 3.22
CA LEU A 265 -4.78 -13.39 3.54
C LEU A 265 -4.95 -13.50 5.05
N THR A 266 -6.11 -13.11 5.58
CA THR A 266 -6.33 -13.17 7.04
C THR A 266 -6.32 -14.59 7.59
N ARG A 267 -6.57 -15.60 6.75
CA ARG A 267 -6.45 -17.02 7.11
C ARG A 267 -5.01 -17.46 7.36
N ASP A 268 -4.05 -16.86 6.67
CA ASP A 268 -2.65 -17.28 6.71
C ASP A 268 -1.96 -16.77 7.98
N PRO A 269 -0.93 -17.46 8.50
CA PRO A 269 -0.09 -16.95 9.58
C PRO A 269 0.24 -15.46 9.43
N SER A 270 0.31 -14.73 10.54
CA SER A 270 0.41 -13.27 10.50
C SER A 270 1.69 -12.73 9.85
N HIS A 271 2.67 -13.60 9.55
CA HIS A 271 3.91 -13.27 8.85
C HIS A 271 3.90 -13.64 7.37
N ARG A 272 2.79 -14.15 6.83
CA ARG A 272 2.71 -14.53 5.41
C ARG A 272 2.12 -13.43 4.55
N VAL A 273 2.80 -13.17 3.44
CA VAL A 273 2.36 -12.26 2.38
C VAL A 273 2.60 -12.95 1.04
N HIS A 274 1.70 -12.75 0.10
CA HIS A 274 1.79 -13.27 -1.26
C HIS A 274 2.23 -12.13 -2.18
N TYR A 275 3.24 -12.40 -3.00
CA TYR A 275 3.74 -11.48 -4.02
C TYR A 275 3.60 -12.15 -5.37
N ALA A 276 2.99 -11.46 -6.34
CA ALA A 276 2.81 -12.01 -7.68
C ALA A 276 3.00 -10.95 -8.77
N ASN A 277 3.38 -11.43 -9.94
CA ASN A 277 3.19 -10.75 -11.21
C ASN A 277 2.25 -11.64 -12.03
N GLN A 278 1.15 -11.08 -12.52
CA GLN A 278 0.16 -11.84 -13.28
C GLN A 278 0.61 -12.07 -14.74
N PRO A 279 0.15 -13.15 -15.39
CA PRO A 279 -0.58 -14.26 -14.79
C PRO A 279 0.34 -15.14 -13.94
N ASP A 280 -0.16 -15.60 -12.79
CA ASP A 280 0.57 -16.49 -11.89
C ASP A 280 0.15 -17.97 -11.97
N TYR A 281 -0.94 -18.26 -12.69
CA TYR A 281 -1.48 -19.60 -12.90
C TYR A 281 -1.76 -19.88 -14.37
N ASP A 282 -1.40 -21.09 -14.81
CA ASP A 282 -1.73 -21.63 -16.13
C ASP A 282 -2.94 -22.56 -15.97
N PHE A 283 -4.12 -22.07 -16.36
CA PHE A 283 -5.37 -22.83 -16.26
C PHE A 283 -5.45 -24.00 -17.24
N ASP A 284 -4.74 -23.94 -18.37
CA ASP A 284 -4.73 -25.03 -19.36
C ASP A 284 -3.87 -26.20 -18.87
N ALA A 285 -2.74 -25.89 -18.22
CA ALA A 285 -1.84 -26.89 -17.64
C ALA A 285 -2.14 -27.23 -16.16
N ASP A 286 -3.13 -26.56 -15.55
CA ASP A 286 -3.54 -26.68 -14.15
C ASP A 286 -2.35 -26.61 -13.17
N ARG A 287 -1.53 -25.57 -13.31
CA ARG A 287 -0.34 -25.38 -12.46
C ARG A 287 0.05 -23.92 -12.30
N GLU A 288 0.72 -23.62 -11.19
CA GLU A 288 1.38 -22.33 -10.96
C GLU A 288 2.50 -22.10 -11.98
N ILE A 289 2.65 -20.85 -12.42
CA ILE A 289 3.71 -20.44 -13.34
C ILE A 289 5.00 -20.19 -12.55
N PRO A 290 6.10 -20.92 -12.86
CA PRO A 290 7.34 -20.76 -12.11
C PRO A 290 7.89 -19.33 -12.14
N GLY A 291 8.11 -18.77 -10.95
CA GLY A 291 8.66 -17.43 -10.78
C GLY A 291 7.65 -16.29 -10.86
N ALA A 292 6.37 -16.58 -11.13
CA ALA A 292 5.31 -15.56 -11.18
C ALA A 292 4.84 -15.15 -9.79
N SER A 293 4.75 -16.08 -8.83
CA SER A 293 4.31 -15.81 -7.45
C SER A 293 5.29 -16.34 -6.40
N THR A 294 5.17 -15.83 -5.17
CA THR A 294 5.92 -16.30 -3.98
C THR A 294 5.12 -16.02 -2.72
N ILE A 295 5.09 -17.02 -1.83
CA ILE A 295 4.62 -16.87 -0.45
C ILE A 295 5.82 -16.52 0.41
N ALA A 296 5.92 -15.28 0.87
CA ALA A 296 7.02 -14.78 1.67
C ALA A 296 6.67 -14.78 3.17
N GLU A 297 7.65 -15.15 4.00
CA GLU A 297 7.60 -14.95 5.46
C GLU A 297 8.28 -13.62 5.79
N VAL A 298 7.50 -12.61 6.16
CA VAL A 298 7.97 -11.24 6.38
C VAL A 298 8.37 -10.99 7.85
N PRO A 299 9.29 -10.05 8.14
CA PRO A 299 9.83 -9.87 9.49
C PRO A 299 8.84 -9.29 10.51
N VAL A 300 7.80 -8.60 10.06
CA VAL A 300 6.80 -7.95 10.90
C VAL A 300 5.42 -8.55 10.60
N PRO A 301 4.64 -8.96 11.62
CA PRO A 301 3.33 -9.49 11.36
C PRO A 301 2.41 -8.41 10.79
N TRP A 302 1.59 -8.73 9.81
CA TRP A 302 0.67 -7.80 9.15
C TRP A 302 -0.43 -7.21 10.07
N THR A 303 -0.51 -7.67 11.32
CA THR A 303 -1.35 -7.09 12.39
C THR A 303 -0.71 -5.90 13.09
N ARG A 304 0.56 -5.59 12.79
CA ARG A 304 1.29 -4.42 13.28
C ARG A 304 1.55 -3.47 12.12
N TRP A 305 1.69 -2.18 12.42
CA TRP A 305 2.02 -1.18 11.42
C TRP A 305 3.36 -1.47 10.76
N SER A 306 3.34 -1.75 9.46
CA SER A 306 4.51 -1.92 8.60
C SER A 306 4.30 -1.26 7.24
N THR A 307 5.40 -0.82 6.63
CA THR A 307 5.37 -0.24 5.29
C THR A 307 5.69 -1.32 4.26
N HIS A 308 4.68 -1.68 3.48
CA HIS A 308 4.82 -2.56 2.33
C HIS A 308 5.18 -1.72 1.11
N ARG A 309 6.14 -2.19 0.31
CA ARG A 309 6.62 -1.46 -0.86
C ARG A 309 6.72 -2.37 -2.07
N LEU A 310 6.21 -1.90 -3.21
CA LEU A 310 6.38 -2.47 -4.53
C LEU A 310 7.19 -1.50 -5.39
N ASP A 311 8.36 -1.91 -5.83
CA ASP A 311 9.10 -1.26 -6.91
C ASP A 311 8.77 -1.96 -8.22
N TRP A 312 8.02 -1.28 -9.07
CA TRP A 312 7.77 -1.67 -10.46
C TRP A 312 8.75 -0.93 -11.37
N LEU A 313 9.85 -1.60 -11.70
CA LEU A 313 10.92 -1.08 -12.56
C LEU A 313 10.82 -1.68 -13.97
N SER A 314 11.72 -1.30 -14.88
CA SER A 314 11.66 -1.69 -16.30
C SER A 314 11.72 -3.20 -16.55
N ASP A 315 12.51 -3.91 -15.76
CA ASP A 315 12.88 -5.32 -15.94
C ASP A 315 12.70 -6.16 -14.68
N MET A 316 12.14 -5.55 -13.62
CA MET A 316 12.03 -6.19 -12.31
C MET A 316 10.87 -5.58 -11.51
N SER A 317 10.07 -6.44 -10.89
CA SER A 317 9.22 -6.09 -9.74
C SER A 317 9.95 -6.48 -8.46
N ARG A 318 9.98 -5.62 -7.44
CA ARG A 318 10.61 -5.93 -6.15
C ARG A 318 9.73 -5.54 -4.98
N TRP A 319 9.70 -6.42 -3.98
CA TRP A 319 8.85 -6.27 -2.80
C TRP A 319 9.69 -6.08 -1.56
N TYR A 320 9.24 -5.17 -0.69
CA TYR A 320 9.91 -4.86 0.57
C TYR A 320 8.90 -4.72 1.70
N VAL A 321 9.38 -4.97 2.92
CA VAL A 321 8.69 -4.64 4.17
C VAL A 321 9.66 -3.83 5.03
N ASN A 322 9.27 -2.63 5.44
CA ASN A 322 10.11 -1.70 6.21
C ASN A 322 11.51 -1.51 5.59
N ASN A 323 11.57 -1.31 4.27
CA ASN A 323 12.78 -1.17 3.46
C ASN A 323 13.70 -2.42 3.40
N GLU A 324 13.30 -3.54 4.00
CA GLU A 324 13.98 -4.82 3.82
C GLU A 324 13.39 -5.56 2.62
N MET A 325 14.23 -5.90 1.63
CA MET A 325 13.79 -6.61 0.43
C MET A 325 13.34 -8.04 0.79
N GLN A 326 12.12 -8.39 0.38
CA GLN A 326 11.52 -9.70 0.61
C GLN A 326 11.62 -10.58 -0.64
N ASP A 327 11.43 -9.99 -1.83
CA ASP A 327 11.50 -10.74 -3.08
C ASP A 327 11.75 -9.84 -4.32
N ALA A 328 12.15 -10.46 -5.43
CA ALA A 328 12.33 -9.81 -6.73
C ALA A 328 11.99 -10.76 -7.89
N LYS A 329 11.22 -10.29 -8.87
CA LYS A 329 10.76 -11.07 -10.03
C LYS A 329 11.02 -10.36 -11.34
N SER A 330 11.57 -11.10 -12.30
CA SER A 330 11.72 -10.66 -13.70
C SER A 330 10.69 -11.27 -14.64
N TYR A 331 9.92 -12.27 -14.18
CA TYR A 331 8.79 -12.82 -14.93
C TYR A 331 7.56 -11.93 -14.76
N GLY A 332 6.77 -11.75 -15.82
CA GLY A 332 5.48 -11.05 -15.77
C GLY A 332 5.57 -9.58 -15.31
N VAL A 333 6.74 -8.95 -15.40
CA VAL A 333 6.89 -7.54 -15.00
C VAL A 333 5.95 -6.70 -15.87
N PRO A 334 4.98 -5.97 -15.30
CA PRO A 334 3.99 -5.25 -16.09
C PRO A 334 4.66 -4.30 -17.09
N ASP A 335 4.17 -4.27 -18.32
CA ASP A 335 4.77 -3.52 -19.43
C ASP A 335 3.80 -2.53 -20.11
N LEU A 336 2.59 -2.43 -19.57
CA LEU A 336 1.57 -1.44 -19.92
C LEU A 336 1.32 -0.44 -18.78
N GLU A 337 0.78 0.71 -19.14
CA GLU A 337 0.39 1.75 -18.19
C GLU A 337 -0.73 1.27 -17.28
N SER A 338 -0.62 1.49 -15.97
CA SER A 338 -1.50 0.90 -14.97
C SER A 338 -2.07 1.97 -14.05
N MET A 339 -3.15 1.61 -13.34
CA MET A 339 -3.57 2.30 -12.12
C MET A 339 -3.05 1.56 -10.88
N VAL A 340 -3.16 2.17 -9.71
CA VAL A 340 -2.93 1.52 -8.43
C VAL A 340 -4.28 1.27 -7.75
N ILE A 341 -4.44 0.09 -7.17
CA ILE A 341 -5.66 -0.33 -6.48
C ILE A 341 -5.29 -0.85 -5.08
N LEU A 342 -6.09 -0.44 -4.09
CA LEU A 342 -6.09 -1.04 -2.75
C LEU A 342 -7.49 -1.55 -2.45
N ASN A 343 -7.61 -2.81 -2.02
CA ASN A 343 -8.90 -3.39 -1.65
C ASN A 343 -8.82 -4.30 -0.42
N LEU A 344 -9.99 -4.56 0.16
CA LEU A 344 -10.19 -5.55 1.22
C LEU A 344 -11.49 -6.28 0.95
N TRP A 345 -11.38 -7.58 0.66
CA TRP A 345 -12.48 -8.36 0.11
C TRP A 345 -12.55 -9.80 0.64
N SER A 346 -13.74 -10.40 0.53
CA SER A 346 -14.00 -11.80 0.87
C SER A 346 -15.05 -12.37 -0.06
N ASN A 347 -14.79 -13.55 -0.63
CA ASN A 347 -15.71 -14.22 -1.56
C ASN A 347 -16.14 -15.63 -1.10
N GLY A 348 -15.68 -16.08 0.08
CA GLY A 348 -15.93 -17.42 0.60
C GLY A 348 -15.25 -18.55 -0.19
N GLY A 349 -14.42 -18.20 -1.17
CA GLY A 349 -13.70 -19.15 -2.03
C GLY A 349 -12.44 -19.69 -1.38
N LEU A 350 -11.77 -20.60 -2.07
CA LEU A 350 -10.54 -21.23 -1.55
C LEU A 350 -9.44 -20.23 -1.24
N TRP A 351 -9.33 -19.14 -2.00
CA TRP A 351 -8.30 -18.11 -1.80
C TRP A 351 -8.50 -17.33 -0.49
N THR A 352 -9.63 -16.64 -0.36
CA THR A 352 -9.90 -15.80 0.83
C THR A 352 -10.24 -16.62 2.07
N GLY A 353 -10.83 -17.81 1.89
CA GLY A 353 -11.45 -18.60 2.95
C GLY A 353 -12.86 -18.11 3.26
N ASP A 354 -13.51 -18.78 4.22
CA ASP A 354 -14.88 -18.45 4.65
C ASP A 354 -14.87 -17.48 5.83
N MET A 355 -15.56 -16.35 5.66
CA MET A 355 -15.75 -15.34 6.69
C MET A 355 -17.09 -15.59 7.40
N ARG A 356 -17.11 -15.61 8.73
CA ARG A 356 -18.35 -15.92 9.47
C ARG A 356 -19.35 -14.79 9.34
N ILE A 357 -20.64 -15.15 9.25
CA ILE A 357 -21.73 -14.17 9.21
C ILE A 357 -21.70 -13.31 10.46
N GLY A 358 -21.70 -11.99 10.27
CA GLY A 358 -21.61 -10.98 11.32
C GLY A 358 -20.19 -10.46 11.58
N ASP A 359 -19.15 -11.16 11.12
CA ASP A 359 -17.78 -10.69 11.30
C ASP A 359 -17.51 -9.44 10.45
N SER A 360 -16.57 -8.63 10.93
CA SER A 360 -15.97 -7.53 10.17
C SER A 360 -14.47 -7.56 10.31
N ILE A 361 -13.76 -7.27 9.22
CA ILE A 361 -12.32 -7.14 9.15
C ILE A 361 -12.01 -5.71 8.68
N TYR A 362 -10.99 -5.10 9.27
CA TYR A 362 -10.59 -3.73 9.01
C TYR A 362 -9.11 -3.69 8.64
N LEU A 363 -8.80 -3.04 7.53
CA LEU A 363 -7.46 -2.66 7.12
C LEU A 363 -7.28 -1.17 7.44
N GLY A 364 -6.35 -0.86 8.33
CA GLY A 364 -5.95 0.50 8.63
C GLY A 364 -4.75 0.89 7.75
N ILE A 365 -4.73 2.14 7.29
CA ILE A 365 -3.69 2.70 6.43
C ILE A 365 -3.31 4.07 7.00
N GLU A 366 -2.05 4.22 7.43
CA GLU A 366 -1.51 5.48 7.93
C GLU A 366 -1.07 6.39 6.79
N TYR A 367 -0.46 5.85 5.73
CA TYR A 367 -0.11 6.64 4.56
C TYR A 367 0.02 5.79 3.29
N ILE A 368 -0.11 6.47 2.15
CA ILE A 368 0.26 5.97 0.82
C ILE A 368 1.29 6.93 0.22
N GLU A 369 2.42 6.43 -0.23
CA GLU A 369 3.48 7.22 -0.89
C GLU A 369 3.78 6.61 -2.26
N LEU A 370 3.73 7.44 -3.30
CA LEU A 370 3.86 7.01 -4.68
C LEU A 370 4.86 7.88 -5.42
N VAL A 371 5.91 7.25 -5.92
CA VAL A 371 6.87 7.86 -6.84
C VAL A 371 6.76 7.17 -8.17
N TYR A 372 6.55 7.91 -9.25
CA TYR A 372 6.12 7.30 -10.50
C TYR A 372 6.50 8.09 -11.75
N ASN A 373 6.51 7.39 -12.87
CA ASN A 373 6.48 7.99 -14.21
C ASN A 373 5.11 7.72 -14.84
N ARG A 374 4.80 8.46 -15.90
CA ARG A 374 3.62 8.28 -16.73
C ARG A 374 4.04 7.81 -18.11
N SER A 375 3.17 7.09 -18.82
CA SER A 375 3.42 6.73 -20.22
C SER A 375 3.65 7.95 -21.11
N SER A 376 2.99 9.07 -20.81
CA SER A 376 3.18 10.37 -21.47
C SER A 376 4.56 10.99 -21.26
N ASP A 377 5.29 10.57 -20.22
CA ASP A 377 6.63 11.09 -19.93
C ASP A 377 7.65 10.54 -20.95
N VAL A 378 7.35 9.39 -21.55
CA VAL A 378 8.16 8.76 -22.60
C VAL A 378 8.17 9.61 -23.88
N SER A 379 7.08 10.35 -24.15
CA SER A 379 6.94 11.24 -25.30
C SER A 379 7.85 12.48 -25.29
N ARG A 380 8.53 12.76 -24.17
CA ARG A 380 9.44 13.93 -24.01
C ARG A 380 10.94 13.57 -24.09
N GLY A 381 11.28 12.30 -24.32
CA GLY A 381 12.65 11.85 -24.56
C GLY A 381 12.96 11.69 -26.05
N PRO A 382 14.16 12.04 -26.54
CA PRO A 382 14.58 11.71 -27.89
C PRO A 382 14.97 10.23 -27.94
N TYR A 383 13.99 9.35 -28.03
CA TYR A 383 14.18 8.01 -28.56
C TYR A 383 13.23 7.83 -29.74
N GLY A 384 13.81 7.38 -30.85
CA GLY A 384 13.15 7.19 -32.13
C GLY A 384 11.97 6.23 -32.07
N PRO A 385 11.27 6.07 -33.20
CA PRO A 385 9.92 5.51 -33.26
C PRO A 385 9.82 4.16 -32.55
N LEU A 386 8.67 3.97 -31.89
CA LEU A 386 8.20 2.67 -31.46
C LEU A 386 8.44 1.63 -32.57
N SER A 387 8.90 0.45 -32.16
CA SER A 387 8.90 -0.75 -32.98
C SER A 387 7.45 -1.09 -33.39
N GLU A 388 6.96 -0.41 -34.41
CA GLU A 388 6.01 -0.97 -35.37
C GLU A 388 6.71 -2.16 -36.01
N ASN A 389 6.58 -3.35 -35.41
CA ASN A 389 6.77 -4.64 -36.09
C ASN A 389 6.38 -5.80 -35.17
N HIS A 390 5.09 -5.92 -34.84
CA HIS A 390 4.45 -7.23 -34.62
C HIS A 390 3.00 -7.19 -35.11
N GLY A 391 2.82 -6.86 -36.40
CA GLY A 391 1.60 -7.19 -37.15
C GLY A 391 1.72 -8.62 -37.67
N GLY A 392 1.10 -9.57 -36.99
CA GLY A 392 1.21 -11.00 -37.27
C GLY A 392 -0.11 -11.71 -37.55
N HIS A 393 -1.14 -11.04 -38.06
CA HIS A 393 -2.32 -11.70 -38.64
C HIS A 393 -2.90 -10.87 -39.79
N GLN A 394 -2.58 -11.23 -41.04
CA GLN A 394 -3.57 -11.45 -42.10
C GLN A 394 -2.95 -12.02 -43.38
N ARG A 395 -3.76 -12.89 -43.99
CA ARG A 395 -3.59 -13.79 -45.13
C ARG A 395 -3.54 -13.05 -46.49
N MET A 396 -2.60 -13.44 -47.39
CA MET A 396 -2.67 -13.61 -48.88
C MET A 396 -3.34 -12.48 -49.73
N LEU A 397 -2.81 -11.87 -50.80
CA LEU A 397 -2.09 -12.35 -52.00
C LEU A 397 -1.57 -11.14 -52.86
N LEU A 398 -0.47 -11.39 -53.58
CA LEU A 398 -0.09 -10.96 -54.94
C LEU A 398 0.41 -9.52 -55.30
N THR A 399 1.64 -9.56 -55.84
CA THR A 399 2.23 -8.93 -57.04
C THR A 399 3.05 -7.64 -56.95
N ASN A 400 4.31 -7.80 -57.41
CA ASN A 400 5.25 -6.91 -58.14
C ASN A 400 5.41 -5.46 -57.62
N ASP A 401 6.61 -4.90 -57.44
CA ASP A 401 7.71 -4.86 -58.39
C ASP A 401 8.98 -4.25 -57.73
N SER A 402 10.14 -4.71 -58.20
CA SER A 402 11.45 -4.06 -58.38
C SER A 402 11.98 -2.93 -57.47
N GLY A 403 13.26 -3.07 -57.05
CA GLY A 403 14.16 -1.92 -56.96
C GLY A 403 15.33 -1.97 -55.96
N ASN A 404 16.47 -2.50 -56.42
CA ASN A 404 17.86 -2.14 -56.08
C ASN A 404 18.36 -2.08 -54.61
N GLY A 405 19.30 -2.97 -54.32
CA GLY A 405 20.15 -2.90 -53.13
C GLY A 405 21.40 -2.03 -53.31
N HIS A 406 21.94 -1.62 -52.16
CA HIS A 406 23.37 -1.51 -51.87
C HIS A 406 23.57 -1.75 -50.36
N PRO A 407 24.54 -2.57 -49.92
CA PRO A 407 24.76 -2.84 -48.51
C PRO A 407 25.73 -1.83 -47.89
N VAL A 408 25.35 -1.22 -46.77
CA VAL A 408 26.25 -0.41 -45.93
C VAL A 408 26.67 -1.29 -44.75
N GLU A 409 27.96 -1.65 -44.71
CA GLU A 409 28.60 -2.33 -43.58
C GLU A 409 28.63 -1.46 -42.31
N PRO A 410 28.58 -2.07 -41.10
CA PRO A 410 28.61 -1.36 -39.83
C PRO A 410 30.05 -1.17 -39.34
N ASP A 411 30.42 0.05 -38.96
CA ASP A 411 31.66 0.30 -38.23
C ASP A 411 31.35 1.04 -36.92
N LYS A 412 31.40 0.29 -35.81
CA LYS A 412 31.73 0.77 -34.45
C LYS A 412 31.96 -0.44 -33.54
N LYS A 413 33.26 -0.72 -33.35
CA LYS A 413 33.80 -1.77 -32.49
C LYS A 413 33.29 -1.63 -31.05
N GLU A 414 32.59 -2.66 -30.57
CA GLU A 414 32.48 -2.93 -29.14
C GLU A 414 33.85 -3.39 -28.61
N GLU A 415 34.51 -2.56 -27.79
CA GLU A 415 35.67 -3.02 -27.02
C GLU A 415 35.21 -4.01 -25.95
N LYS A 416 35.34 -5.30 -26.26
CA LYS A 416 35.21 -6.39 -25.28
C LYS A 416 36.33 -6.27 -24.24
N CYS A 417 35.95 -6.15 -22.96
CA CYS A 417 36.89 -6.29 -21.84
C CYS A 417 37.55 -7.68 -21.88
N LYS A 418 38.89 -7.72 -21.87
CA LYS A 418 39.66 -8.98 -21.83
C LYS A 418 39.46 -9.69 -20.49
N PRO A 419 39.37 -11.04 -20.47
CA PRO A 419 39.16 -11.79 -19.25
C PRO A 419 40.47 -11.84 -18.45
N GLY A 420 40.42 -11.48 -17.16
CA GLY A 420 41.53 -11.75 -16.23
C GLY A 420 42.08 -10.60 -15.38
N ARG A 421 41.29 -9.59 -15.00
CA ARG A 421 41.56 -8.76 -13.80
C ARG A 421 40.26 -8.37 -13.10
N GLN A 422 39.93 -9.10 -12.03
CA GLN A 422 38.98 -8.62 -11.02
C GLN A 422 39.59 -7.43 -10.28
N GLY A 423 38.81 -6.37 -10.05
CA GLY A 423 39.17 -5.36 -9.05
C GLY A 423 38.74 -3.94 -9.39
N ARG A 424 37.60 -3.52 -8.85
CA ARG A 424 37.17 -2.14 -8.50
C ARG A 424 37.12 -1.04 -9.59
N GLU A 425 37.95 -1.05 -10.62
CA GLU A 425 38.04 0.04 -11.62
C GLU A 425 36.97 -0.04 -12.72
N CYS A 426 36.61 -1.23 -13.20
CA CYS A 426 35.47 -1.39 -14.12
C CYS A 426 34.11 -1.01 -13.50
N ARG A 427 33.97 -1.06 -12.17
CA ARG A 427 32.76 -0.57 -11.50
C ARG A 427 32.73 0.96 -11.48
N ARG A 428 33.86 1.63 -11.23
CA ARG A 428 33.92 3.10 -11.10
C ARG A 428 33.56 3.83 -12.40
N ASN A 429 33.88 3.26 -13.57
CA ASN A 429 33.54 3.87 -14.87
C ASN A 429 32.10 3.61 -15.33
N LYS A 430 31.35 2.66 -14.73
CA LYS A 430 29.91 2.50 -14.97
C LYS A 430 29.05 3.56 -14.27
N TRP A 431 29.53 4.15 -13.17
CA TRP A 431 28.80 5.20 -12.44
C TRP A 431 28.94 6.59 -13.07
N ARG A 432 30.01 6.86 -13.83
CA ARG A 432 30.25 8.18 -14.46
C ARG A 432 29.61 8.37 -15.84
N HIS A 433 29.07 7.30 -16.43
CA HIS A 433 28.50 7.33 -17.78
C HIS A 433 27.06 6.80 -17.85
N ARG A 434 26.31 6.81 -16.75
CA ARG A 434 24.85 6.81 -16.91
C ARG A 434 24.49 8.16 -17.53
N PRO A 435 23.71 8.19 -18.63
CA PRO A 435 23.14 9.44 -19.07
C PRO A 435 22.39 9.99 -17.86
N LEU A 436 22.80 11.14 -17.34
CA LEU A 436 21.85 12.00 -16.65
C LEU A 436 20.68 12.06 -17.61
N HIS A 437 19.52 11.53 -17.19
CA HIS A 437 18.31 11.82 -17.92
C HIS A 437 18.31 13.34 -18.04
N GLN A 438 18.26 13.87 -19.27
CA GLN A 438 18.62 15.26 -19.58
C GLN A 438 17.81 16.29 -18.75
N TYR A 439 16.78 15.81 -18.07
CA TYR A 439 15.78 16.48 -17.26
C TYR A 439 15.91 16.32 -15.73
N CYS A 440 16.87 15.53 -15.21
CA CYS A 440 17.00 15.23 -13.77
C CYS A 440 18.33 15.77 -13.21
N ARG A 441 18.37 17.04 -12.80
CA ARG A 441 19.59 17.72 -12.30
C ARG A 441 19.69 17.73 -10.78
N ARG A 442 18.56 17.66 -10.08
CA ARG A 442 18.42 17.69 -8.62
C ARG A 442 17.55 16.51 -8.16
N PRO A 443 18.11 15.29 -8.15
CA PRO A 443 17.39 14.12 -7.66
C PRO A 443 17.26 14.16 -6.15
N CYS A 444 16.05 13.87 -5.67
CA CYS A 444 15.77 13.62 -4.26
C CYS A 444 15.57 12.13 -4.03
N ASN A 445 16.35 11.54 -3.11
CA ASN A 445 16.14 10.17 -2.67
C ASN A 445 15.04 10.16 -1.62
N ILE A 446 13.88 9.61 -1.97
CA ILE A 446 12.71 9.67 -1.10
C ILE A 446 12.78 8.76 0.14
N ASP A 447 13.69 7.80 0.15
CA ASP A 447 13.93 6.96 1.34
C ASP A 447 14.89 7.62 2.35
N GLU A 448 15.50 8.75 1.99
CA GLU A 448 16.31 9.59 2.89
C GLU A 448 15.51 10.78 3.46
N LEU A 449 14.22 10.90 3.09
CA LEU A 449 13.31 11.99 3.47
C LEU A 449 12.41 11.65 4.66
#